data_AF-A0A2T9ZUG8-F1
#
_entry.id   AF-A0A2T9ZUG8-F1
#
_cell.length_a   1.000
_cell.length_b   1.000
_cell.length_c   1.000
_cell.angle_alpha   90.00
_cell.angle_beta   90.00
_cell.angle_gamma   90.00
#
_symmetry.space_group_name_H-M   'P 1'
#
loop_
_entity.id
_entity.type
_entity.pdbx_description
1 polymer ?
#
loop_
_entity_poly.entity_id
_entity_poly.type
_entity_poly.pdbx_seq_one_letter_code
_entity_poly.pdbx_strand_id
1 'polypeptide(L)'
;MIAVGIDGCRRGWFYVQLLGPGRFETGVTEALHTLRDIIISADLTLIDIPIGLRPSGTEERKCDREARRLLGRRASSVFPVPCRQVLDCRSYQEGSELNQVLTGRKLSRQSWGIVPKIAEADRLIRDLPDNRRLREMHPEVCFLGLNRGRPMGHNKKRPQGRAERLTLLKHHLPNSRTIIDNARAASPKRDLADDDILDALVGAVTASHPEYLVSLPAATERDELGLTMEIVFASPGKASMNRS
;
A
#
# COMPACT_ATOMS: atom_id res chain seq x y z
N MET A 1 19.44 7.09 1.26
CA MET A 1 18.41 6.11 0.90
C MET A 1 17.32 6.83 0.13
N ILE A 2 16.93 6.28 -1.01
CA ILE A 2 15.78 6.72 -1.80
C ILE A 2 14.62 5.80 -1.45
N ALA A 3 13.58 6.37 -0.86
CA ALA A 3 12.40 5.64 -0.40
C ALA A 3 11.15 6.20 -1.06
N VAL A 4 10.27 5.34 -1.56
CA VAL A 4 9.07 5.75 -2.29
C VAL A 4 7.83 5.13 -1.66
N GLY A 5 6.78 5.94 -1.52
CA GLY A 5 5.45 5.49 -1.16
C GLY A 5 4.45 5.84 -2.27
N ILE A 6 3.59 4.91 -2.64
CA ILE A 6 2.61 5.06 -3.72
C ILE A 6 1.23 4.68 -3.22
N ASP A 7 0.23 5.49 -3.56
CA ASP A 7 -1.18 5.18 -3.34
C ASP A 7 -2.05 5.51 -4.57
N GLY A 8 -3.16 4.79 -4.72
CA GLY A 8 -4.13 5.02 -5.78
C GLY A 8 -5.04 6.21 -5.46
N CYS A 9 -5.04 7.21 -6.33
CA CYS A 9 -5.92 8.37 -6.23
C CYS A 9 -6.91 8.41 -7.40
N ARG A 10 -7.84 9.38 -7.40
CA ARG A 10 -8.83 9.51 -8.48
C ARG A 10 -8.19 9.73 -9.86
N ARG A 11 -7.05 10.40 -9.95
CA ARG A 11 -6.36 10.69 -11.22
C ARG A 11 -5.38 9.61 -11.67
N GLY A 12 -5.24 8.52 -10.93
CA GLY A 12 -4.24 7.48 -11.18
C GLY A 12 -3.49 7.19 -9.89
N TRP A 13 -2.22 7.53 -9.82
CA TRP A 13 -1.33 7.20 -8.71
C TRP A 13 -0.68 8.45 -8.18
N PHE A 14 -0.67 8.60 -6.86
CA PHE A 14 0.12 9.62 -6.19
C PHE A 14 1.34 8.96 -5.58
N TYR A 15 2.50 9.59 -5.73
CA TYR A 15 3.74 9.12 -5.12
C TYR A 15 4.38 10.20 -4.26
N VAL A 16 5.07 9.75 -3.23
CA VAL A 16 6.03 10.53 -2.44
C VAL A 16 7.38 9.83 -2.51
N GLN A 17 8.38 10.53 -3.02
CA GLN A 17 9.77 10.07 -3.05
C GLN A 17 10.60 10.88 -2.05
N LEU A 18 11.26 10.20 -1.13
CA LEU A 18 12.22 10.78 -0.20
C LEU A 18 13.62 10.54 -0.76
N LEU A 19 14.38 11.61 -1.00
CA LEU A 19 15.69 11.60 -1.69
C LEU A 19 16.86 11.77 -0.71
N GLY A 20 16.62 11.56 0.58
CA GLY A 20 17.55 11.86 1.66
C GLY A 20 17.06 13.01 2.55
N PRO A 21 17.90 13.47 3.50
CA PRO A 21 17.49 14.45 4.50
C PRO A 21 16.91 15.73 3.88
N GLY A 22 15.65 16.02 4.18
CA GLY A 22 14.94 17.24 3.74
C GLY A 22 14.55 17.29 2.26
N ARG A 23 15.05 16.39 1.41
CA ARG A 23 14.76 16.38 -0.04
C ARG A 23 13.64 15.40 -0.37
N PHE A 24 12.67 15.85 -1.16
CA PHE A 24 11.57 15.02 -1.61
C PHE A 24 11.07 15.45 -2.99
N GLU A 25 10.38 14.53 -3.64
CA GLU A 25 9.59 14.78 -4.84
C GLU A 25 8.21 14.15 -4.66
N THR A 26 7.18 14.76 -5.26
CA THR A 26 5.82 14.23 -5.26
C THR A 26 5.21 14.46 -6.62
N GLY A 27 4.32 13.57 -7.03
CA GLY A 27 3.58 13.76 -8.27
C GLY A 27 2.35 12.89 -8.36
N VAL A 28 1.47 13.25 -9.29
CA VAL A 28 0.34 12.44 -9.71
C VAL A 28 0.61 11.96 -11.12
N THR A 29 0.46 10.66 -11.37
CA THR A 29 0.56 10.07 -12.71
C THR A 29 -0.71 9.29 -13.04
N GLU A 30 -1.09 9.23 -14.31
CA GLU A 30 -2.33 8.53 -14.70
C GLU A 30 -2.17 7.01 -14.65
N ALA A 31 -0.97 6.50 -14.94
CA ALA A 31 -0.70 5.08 -15.04
C ALA A 31 0.59 4.69 -14.30
N LEU A 32 0.56 3.55 -13.60
CA LEU A 32 1.64 3.15 -12.70
C LEU A 32 2.98 2.93 -13.41
N HIS A 33 2.95 2.45 -14.66
CA HIS A 33 4.16 2.17 -15.44
C HIS A 33 5.04 3.41 -15.67
N THR A 34 4.46 4.61 -15.59
CA THR A 34 5.21 5.88 -15.67
C THR A 34 6.17 6.08 -14.50
N LEU A 35 5.97 5.37 -13.39
CA LEU A 35 6.84 5.39 -12.21
C LEU A 35 7.94 4.32 -12.27
N ARG A 36 8.10 3.60 -13.40
CA ARG A 36 9.08 2.52 -13.53
C ARG A 36 10.50 2.95 -13.18
N ASP A 37 10.96 4.08 -13.73
CA ASP A 37 12.33 4.55 -13.49
C ASP A 37 12.54 5.04 -12.05
N ILE A 38 11.49 5.62 -11.45
CA ILE A 38 11.48 5.98 -10.02
C ILE A 38 11.63 4.74 -9.16
N ILE A 39 10.88 3.67 -9.47
CA ILE A 39 10.91 2.39 -8.74
C ILE A 39 12.27 1.70 -8.89
N ILE A 40 12.83 1.67 -10.10
CA ILE A 40 14.15 1.08 -10.36
C ILE A 40 15.25 1.82 -9.59
N SER A 41 15.15 3.15 -9.50
CA SER A 41 16.15 3.99 -8.84
C SER A 41 16.00 4.02 -7.31
N ALA A 42 14.85 3.63 -6.77
CA ALA A 42 14.61 3.61 -5.34
C ALA A 42 15.27 2.40 -4.66
N ASP A 43 15.74 2.58 -3.42
CA ASP A 43 16.19 1.47 -2.58
C ASP A 43 15.00 0.59 -2.16
N LEU A 44 13.85 1.22 -1.91
CA LEU A 44 12.59 0.54 -1.60
C LEU A 44 11.38 1.40 -1.99
N THR A 45 10.42 0.80 -2.68
CA THR A 45 9.10 1.35 -2.96
C THR A 45 8.03 0.52 -2.28
N LEU A 46 7.15 1.20 -1.54
CA LEU A 46 5.97 0.60 -0.94
C LEU A 46 4.70 1.16 -1.58
N ILE A 47 3.77 0.27 -1.94
CA ILE A 47 2.54 0.64 -2.66
C ILE A 47 1.31 0.07 -1.96
N ASP A 48 0.25 0.87 -1.81
CA ASP A 48 -1.06 0.40 -1.31
C ASP A 48 -1.89 -0.23 -2.44
N ILE A 49 -1.47 -1.43 -2.85
CA ILE A 49 -2.23 -2.27 -3.77
C ILE A 49 -1.86 -3.73 -3.53
N PRO A 50 -2.82 -4.67 -3.62
CA PRO A 50 -2.51 -6.09 -3.58
C PRO A 50 -1.46 -6.50 -4.63
N ILE A 51 -0.38 -7.13 -4.17
CA ILE A 51 0.65 -7.78 -4.99
C ILE A 51 0.60 -9.28 -4.74
N GLY A 52 0.57 -10.04 -5.85
CA GLY A 52 0.40 -11.48 -5.83
C GLY A 52 -1.05 -11.90 -5.53
N LEU A 53 -1.58 -12.82 -6.32
CA LEU A 53 -3.00 -13.19 -6.29
C LEU A 53 -3.19 -14.71 -6.28
N ARG A 54 -4.16 -15.19 -5.51
CA ARG A 54 -4.58 -16.59 -5.57
C ARG A 54 -5.26 -16.87 -6.92
N PRO A 55 -5.00 -18.00 -7.59
CA PRO A 55 -5.71 -18.36 -8.81
C PRO A 55 -7.10 -18.94 -8.54
N SER A 56 -7.29 -19.60 -7.39
CA SER A 56 -8.57 -20.19 -6.99
C SER A 56 -8.51 -20.59 -5.52
N GLY A 57 -9.61 -21.14 -5.03
CA GLY A 57 -9.73 -21.65 -3.68
C GLY A 57 -10.47 -20.70 -2.75
N THR A 58 -11.04 -21.28 -1.70
CA THR A 58 -11.81 -20.54 -0.68
C THR A 58 -10.92 -19.75 0.28
N GLU A 59 -9.64 -20.11 0.36
CA GLU A 59 -8.66 -19.46 1.21
C GLU A 59 -8.32 -18.05 0.71
N GLU A 60 -8.19 -17.11 1.64
CA GLU A 60 -7.62 -15.80 1.36
C GLU A 60 -6.09 -15.80 1.36
N ARG A 61 -5.48 -14.70 0.89
CA ARG A 61 -4.03 -14.52 1.04
C ARG A 61 -3.72 -14.45 2.54
N LYS A 62 -2.67 -15.15 2.98
CA LYS A 62 -2.30 -15.13 4.41
C LYS A 62 -1.99 -13.72 4.91
N CYS A 63 -1.40 -12.88 4.06
CA CYS A 63 -1.10 -11.49 4.37
C CYS A 63 -2.36 -10.69 4.74
N ASP A 64 -3.44 -10.83 3.95
CA ASP A 64 -4.73 -10.17 4.21
C ASP A 64 -5.32 -10.59 5.55
N ARG A 65 -5.32 -11.90 5.82
CA ARG A 65 -5.84 -12.46 7.08
C ARG A 65 -5.09 -11.93 8.29
N GLU A 66 -3.77 -11.94 8.22
CA GLU A 66 -2.91 -11.48 9.30
C GLU A 66 -3.01 -9.97 9.51
N ALA A 67 -3.10 -9.18 8.43
CA ALA A 67 -3.35 -7.75 8.51
C ALA A 67 -4.69 -7.46 9.19
N ARG A 68 -5.78 -8.17 8.84
CA ARG A 68 -7.08 -8.04 9.54
C ARG A 68 -6.98 -8.37 11.02
N ARG A 69 -6.32 -9.49 11.35
CA ARG A 69 -6.11 -9.90 12.75
C ARG A 69 -5.34 -8.83 13.53
N LEU A 70 -4.30 -8.27 12.93
CA LEU A 70 -3.46 -7.24 13.52
C LEU A 70 -4.22 -5.91 13.73
N LEU A 71 -5.09 -5.53 12.80
CA LEU A 71 -5.87 -4.29 12.87
C LEU A 71 -7.10 -4.36 13.79
N GLY A 72 -7.58 -5.56 14.13
CA GLY A 72 -8.70 -5.77 15.06
C GLY A 72 -9.95 -4.99 14.64
N ARG A 73 -10.33 -3.95 15.39
CA ARG A 73 -11.50 -3.10 15.09
C ARG A 73 -11.46 -2.42 13.72
N ARG A 74 -10.27 -2.32 13.11
CA ARG A 74 -10.04 -1.74 11.79
C ARG A 74 -9.88 -2.80 10.68
N ALA A 75 -10.17 -4.06 10.96
CA ALA A 75 -10.06 -5.16 10.00
C ALA A 75 -10.82 -4.92 8.68
N SER A 76 -11.94 -4.19 8.72
CA SER A 76 -12.72 -3.86 7.52
C SER A 76 -12.00 -2.94 6.53
N SER A 77 -10.85 -2.36 6.89
CA SER A 77 -10.01 -1.60 5.95
C SER A 77 -9.22 -2.51 4.98
N VAL A 78 -9.02 -3.78 5.32
CA VAL A 78 -8.37 -4.75 4.44
C VAL A 78 -9.44 -5.49 3.66
N PHE A 79 -9.71 -5.01 2.45
CA PHE A 79 -10.78 -5.55 1.61
C PHE A 79 -10.41 -6.94 1.04
N PRO A 80 -11.39 -7.79 0.72
CA PRO A 80 -11.13 -9.03 0.00
C PRO A 80 -10.51 -8.74 -1.37
N VAL A 81 -9.42 -9.44 -1.66
CA VAL A 81 -8.68 -9.37 -2.93
C VAL A 81 -9.27 -10.38 -3.91
N PRO A 82 -9.48 -10.01 -5.19
CA PRO A 82 -10.01 -10.93 -6.21
C PRO A 82 -9.03 -12.05 -6.53
N CYS A 83 -9.52 -13.16 -7.10
CA CYS A 83 -8.62 -14.13 -7.72
C CYS A 83 -8.00 -13.57 -9.02
N ARG A 84 -6.88 -14.16 -9.42
CA ARG A 84 -6.04 -13.68 -10.53
C ARG A 84 -6.81 -13.51 -11.85
N GLN A 85 -7.68 -14.45 -12.19
CA GLN A 85 -8.41 -14.47 -13.47
C GLN A 85 -9.42 -13.32 -13.58
N VAL A 86 -9.81 -12.69 -12.47
CA VAL A 86 -10.67 -11.50 -12.48
C VAL A 86 -9.99 -10.31 -13.15
N LEU A 87 -8.65 -10.26 -13.18
CA LEU A 87 -7.91 -9.16 -13.80
C LEU A 87 -8.20 -9.03 -15.30
N ASP A 88 -8.62 -10.10 -15.96
CA ASP A 88 -8.94 -10.14 -17.40
C ASP A 88 -10.42 -9.86 -17.69
N CYS A 89 -11.27 -9.79 -16.67
CA CYS A 89 -12.70 -9.54 -16.83
C CYS A 89 -12.98 -8.08 -17.23
N ARG A 90 -14.00 -7.88 -18.05
CA ARG A 90 -14.37 -6.56 -18.60
C ARG A 90 -15.53 -5.91 -17.86
N SER A 91 -16.24 -6.66 -17.04
CA SER A 91 -17.39 -6.16 -16.28
C SER A 91 -17.43 -6.70 -14.86
N TYR A 92 -18.05 -5.92 -13.96
CA TYR A 92 -18.28 -6.34 -12.58
C TYR A 92 -19.06 -7.64 -12.48
N GLN A 93 -20.06 -7.84 -13.36
CA GLN A 93 -20.89 -9.03 -13.33
C GLN A 93 -20.06 -10.26 -13.66
N GLU A 94 -19.35 -10.24 -14.79
CA GLU A 94 -18.43 -11.29 -15.22
C GLU A 94 -17.37 -11.59 -14.14
N GLY A 95 -16.69 -10.55 -13.65
CA GLY A 95 -15.64 -10.71 -12.64
C GLY A 95 -16.18 -11.24 -11.31
N SER A 96 -17.35 -10.78 -10.85
CA SER A 96 -17.94 -11.26 -9.60
C SER A 96 -18.46 -12.68 -9.71
N GLU A 97 -19.02 -13.07 -10.85
CA GLU A 97 -19.47 -14.44 -11.11
C GLU A 97 -18.27 -15.39 -11.19
N LEU A 98 -17.24 -15.02 -11.96
CA LEU A 98 -15.99 -15.79 -12.05
C LEU A 98 -15.32 -15.96 -10.68
N ASN A 99 -15.20 -14.88 -9.91
CA ASN A 99 -14.63 -14.95 -8.56
C ASN A 99 -15.45 -15.85 -7.64
N GLN A 100 -16.78 -15.84 -7.76
CA GLN A 100 -17.64 -16.73 -6.99
C GLN A 100 -17.42 -18.19 -7.37
N VAL A 101 -17.33 -18.50 -8.66
CA VAL A 101 -17.05 -19.87 -9.15
C VAL A 101 -15.70 -20.37 -8.64
N LEU A 102 -14.65 -19.55 -8.71
CA LEU A 102 -13.29 -19.96 -8.38
C LEU A 102 -12.97 -19.94 -6.88
N THR A 103 -13.66 -19.09 -6.10
CA THR A 103 -13.32 -18.85 -4.68
C THR A 103 -14.48 -19.04 -3.70
N GLY A 104 -15.69 -19.28 -4.20
CA GLY A 104 -16.91 -19.35 -3.39
C GLY A 104 -17.45 -17.99 -2.92
N ARG A 105 -16.84 -16.87 -3.31
CA ARG A 105 -17.19 -15.51 -2.82
C ARG A 105 -17.45 -14.54 -3.97
N LYS A 106 -18.52 -13.74 -3.86
CA LYS A 106 -18.77 -12.62 -4.78
C LYS A 106 -17.84 -11.45 -4.47
N LEU A 107 -17.54 -10.63 -5.49
CA LEU A 107 -16.80 -9.39 -5.30
C LEU A 107 -17.73 -8.30 -4.80
N SER A 108 -17.23 -7.45 -3.91
CA SER A 108 -17.88 -6.18 -3.62
C SER A 108 -17.61 -5.17 -4.74
N ARG A 109 -18.44 -4.12 -4.85
CA ARG A 109 -18.16 -2.99 -5.77
C ARG A 109 -16.81 -2.33 -5.47
N GLN A 110 -16.41 -2.30 -4.21
CA GLN A 110 -15.13 -1.74 -3.80
C GLN A 110 -13.95 -2.62 -4.26
N SER A 111 -14.01 -3.94 -4.03
CA SER A 111 -13.00 -4.89 -4.50
C SER A 111 -12.87 -4.85 -6.02
N TRP A 112 -13.99 -4.72 -6.75
CA TRP A 112 -13.98 -4.54 -8.20
C TRP A 112 -13.36 -3.22 -8.64
N GLY A 113 -13.64 -2.13 -7.93
CA GLY A 113 -13.14 -0.80 -8.27
C GLY A 113 -11.60 -0.70 -8.29
N ILE A 114 -10.91 -1.56 -7.54
CA ILE A 114 -9.44 -1.60 -7.51
C ILE A 114 -8.83 -2.60 -8.51
N VAL A 115 -9.63 -3.47 -9.16
CA VAL A 115 -9.13 -4.48 -10.13
C VAL A 115 -8.24 -3.86 -11.22
N PRO A 116 -8.61 -2.73 -11.87
CA PRO A 116 -7.74 -2.12 -12.88
C PRO A 116 -6.36 -1.74 -12.34
N LYS A 117 -6.30 -1.26 -11.09
CA LYS A 117 -5.05 -0.88 -10.42
C LYS A 117 -4.20 -2.07 -10.02
N ILE A 118 -4.84 -3.16 -9.57
CA ILE A 118 -4.15 -4.43 -9.33
C ILE A 118 -3.53 -4.93 -10.64
N ALA A 119 -4.26 -4.87 -11.76
CA ALA A 119 -3.75 -5.28 -13.06
C ALA A 119 -2.57 -4.42 -13.55
N GLU A 120 -2.57 -3.11 -13.28
CA GLU A 120 -1.41 -2.24 -13.55
C GLU A 120 -0.17 -2.66 -12.74
N ALA A 121 -0.35 -2.87 -11.42
CA ALA A 121 0.73 -3.28 -10.53
C ALA A 121 1.28 -4.66 -10.89
N ASP A 122 0.40 -5.62 -11.18
CA ASP A 122 0.73 -6.98 -11.58
C ASP A 122 1.53 -7.05 -12.89
N ARG A 123 1.21 -6.19 -13.87
CA ARG A 123 2.04 -6.05 -15.09
C ARG A 123 3.39 -5.43 -14.78
N LEU A 124 3.40 -4.26 -14.12
CA LEU A 124 4.63 -3.51 -13.87
C LEU A 124 5.65 -4.34 -13.08
N ILE A 125 5.23 -5.00 -11.99
CA ILE A 125 6.16 -5.72 -11.11
C ILE A 125 6.87 -6.88 -11.80
N ARG A 126 6.22 -7.53 -12.78
CA ARG A 126 6.83 -8.59 -13.59
C ARG A 126 7.85 -8.06 -14.59
N ASP A 127 7.69 -6.82 -15.02
CA ASP A 127 8.57 -6.15 -15.99
C ASP A 127 9.74 -5.39 -15.32
N LEU A 128 9.82 -5.41 -13.98
CA LEU A 128 10.93 -4.84 -13.22
C LEU A 128 12.15 -5.78 -13.27
N PRO A 129 13.38 -5.24 -13.45
CA PRO A 129 14.61 -6.04 -13.34
C PRO A 129 14.79 -6.70 -11.97
N ASP A 130 14.31 -6.04 -10.91
CA ASP A 130 14.28 -6.55 -9.54
C ASP A 130 12.91 -6.26 -8.91
N ASN A 131 12.06 -7.28 -8.87
CA ASN A 131 10.72 -7.15 -8.31
C ASN A 131 10.71 -6.93 -6.78
N ARG A 132 11.84 -7.11 -6.08
CA ARG A 132 11.93 -6.91 -4.63
C ARG A 132 11.93 -5.43 -4.24
N ARG A 133 12.13 -4.53 -5.22
CA ARG A 133 12.08 -3.07 -5.02
C ARG A 133 10.67 -2.52 -4.87
N LEU A 134 9.65 -3.23 -5.32
CA LEU A 134 8.24 -2.83 -5.21
C LEU A 134 7.50 -3.84 -4.33
N ARG A 135 7.05 -3.41 -3.14
CA ARG A 135 6.40 -4.28 -2.17
C ARG A 135 5.06 -3.71 -1.72
N GLU A 136 4.11 -4.60 -1.42
CA GLU A 136 2.79 -4.21 -0.95
C GLU A 136 2.87 -3.74 0.50
N MET A 137 2.24 -2.59 0.78
CA MET A 137 2.00 -2.09 2.13
C MET A 137 0.50 -1.82 2.31
N HIS A 138 0.06 -1.65 3.55
CA HIS A 138 -1.30 -1.21 3.84
C HIS A 138 -1.24 -0.03 4.82
N PRO A 139 -1.83 1.15 4.50
CA PRO A 139 -1.62 2.37 5.27
C PRO A 139 -1.97 2.24 6.76
N GLU A 140 -3.10 1.60 7.09
CA GLU A 140 -3.48 1.41 8.51
C GLU A 140 -2.50 0.48 9.25
N VAL A 141 -1.87 -0.48 8.56
CA VAL A 141 -0.85 -1.37 9.16
C VAL A 141 0.45 -0.58 9.36
N CYS A 142 0.83 0.24 8.38
CA CYS A 142 1.98 1.15 8.48
C CYS A 142 1.81 2.16 9.63
N PHE A 143 0.66 2.83 9.73
CA PHE A 143 0.35 3.74 10.82
C PHE A 143 0.36 3.03 12.19
N LEU A 144 -0.19 1.81 12.28
CA LEU A 144 -0.14 0.99 13.48
C LEU A 144 1.32 0.70 13.89
N GLY A 145 2.15 0.30 12.93
CA GLY A 145 3.57 0.01 13.12
C GLY A 145 4.36 1.21 13.63
N LEU A 146 4.25 2.35 12.94
CA LEU A 146 4.90 3.60 13.32
C LEU A 146 4.39 4.14 14.67
N ASN A 147 3.14 3.83 15.05
CA ASN A 147 2.58 4.15 16.36
C ASN A 147 2.81 3.05 17.41
N ARG A 148 3.81 2.19 17.22
CA ARG A 148 4.24 1.16 18.18
C ARG A 148 3.10 0.22 18.60
N GLY A 149 2.28 -0.20 17.64
CA GLY A 149 1.18 -1.13 17.86
C GLY A 149 -0.11 -0.49 18.38
N ARG A 150 -0.17 0.84 18.52
CA ARG A 150 -1.40 1.54 18.93
C ARG A 150 -2.20 1.97 17.70
N PRO A 151 -3.46 1.51 17.52
CA PRO A 151 -4.26 1.88 16.37
C PRO A 151 -4.58 3.38 16.40
N MET A 152 -4.81 3.97 15.22
CA MET A 152 -5.33 5.34 15.13
C MET A 152 -6.71 5.42 15.81
N GLY A 153 -6.96 6.48 16.57
CA GLY A 153 -8.20 6.70 17.30
C GLY A 153 -9.33 7.21 16.41
N HIS A 154 -9.01 7.95 15.34
CA HIS A 154 -10.01 8.59 14.49
C HIS A 154 -10.03 8.06 13.06
N ASN A 155 -11.18 8.19 12.39
CA ASN A 155 -11.33 7.84 10.98
C ASN A 155 -10.51 8.80 10.10
N LYS A 156 -9.77 8.27 9.11
CA LYS A 156 -8.88 9.05 8.22
C LYS A 156 -9.58 10.16 7.42
N LYS A 157 -10.88 10.02 7.18
CA LYS A 157 -11.68 11.02 6.46
C LYS A 157 -12.08 12.21 7.32
N ARG A 158 -11.97 12.13 8.64
CA ARG A 158 -12.28 13.23 9.58
C ARG A 158 -11.06 14.13 9.79
N PRO A 159 -11.25 15.44 10.02
CA PRO A 159 -10.15 16.36 10.33
C PRO A 159 -9.26 15.88 11.49
N GLN A 160 -9.86 15.33 12.55
CA GLN A 160 -9.12 14.78 13.70
C GLN A 160 -8.23 13.59 13.30
N GLY A 161 -8.72 12.71 12.42
CA GLY A 161 -7.94 11.55 11.95
C GLY A 161 -6.80 11.94 11.00
N ARG A 162 -6.96 13.02 10.24
CA ARG A 162 -5.87 13.59 9.44
C ARG A 162 -4.80 14.24 10.32
N ALA A 163 -5.22 15.02 11.32
CA ALA A 163 -4.32 15.66 12.27
C ALA A 163 -3.52 14.63 13.10
N GLU A 164 -4.18 13.54 13.53
CA GLU A 164 -3.54 12.42 14.24
C GLU A 164 -2.42 11.79 13.41
N ARG A 165 -2.71 11.41 12.15
CA ARG A 165 -1.73 10.83 11.22
C ARG A 165 -0.58 11.78 10.92
N LEU A 166 -0.87 13.06 10.69
CA LEU A 166 0.16 14.07 10.47
C LEU A 166 1.06 14.24 11.69
N THR A 167 0.49 14.25 12.90
CA THR A 167 1.28 14.36 14.15
C THR A 167 2.22 13.18 14.28
N LEU A 168 1.73 11.96 14.01
CA LEU A 168 2.57 10.77 13.99
C LEU A 168 3.69 10.86 12.94
N LEU A 169 3.37 11.23 11.70
CA LEU A 169 4.35 11.35 10.62
C LEU A 169 5.43 12.38 10.92
N LYS A 170 5.09 13.50 11.58
CA LYS A 170 6.06 14.52 11.99
C LYS A 170 7.17 14.00 12.90
N HIS A 171 6.89 12.97 13.71
CA HIS A 171 7.91 12.35 14.57
C HIS A 171 8.95 11.55 13.79
N HIS A 172 8.59 11.06 12.60
CA HIS A 172 9.47 10.25 11.73
C HIS A 172 10.03 11.06 10.56
N LEU A 173 9.32 12.13 10.16
CA LEU A 173 9.66 13.00 9.05
C LEU A 173 9.22 14.44 9.35
N PRO A 174 10.10 15.28 9.92
CA PRO A 174 9.75 16.63 10.36
C PRO A 174 9.16 17.53 9.26
N ASN A 175 9.58 17.37 8.02
CA ASN A 175 9.08 18.10 6.84
C ASN A 175 7.80 17.49 6.22
N SER A 176 7.16 16.51 6.86
CA SER A 176 5.92 15.87 6.38
C SER A 176 4.80 16.89 6.06
N ARG A 177 4.70 17.98 6.83
CA ARG A 177 3.72 19.04 6.55
C ARG A 177 4.01 19.75 5.22
N THR A 178 5.27 20.08 4.97
CA THR A 178 5.72 20.71 3.71
C THR A 178 5.41 19.85 2.50
N ILE A 179 5.56 18.52 2.62
CA ILE A 179 5.21 17.57 1.55
C ILE A 179 3.71 17.63 1.23
N ILE A 180 2.86 17.62 2.25
CA ILE A 180 1.41 17.71 2.08
C ILE A 180 1.02 19.05 1.43
N ASP A 181 1.60 20.16 1.91
CA ASP A 181 1.30 21.48 1.39
C ASP A 181 1.75 21.61 -0.09
N ASN A 182 2.90 21.03 -0.47
CA ASN A 182 3.36 20.97 -1.86
C ASN A 182 2.41 20.17 -2.76
N ALA A 183 2.03 18.97 -2.33
CA ALA A 183 1.08 18.14 -3.08
C ALA A 183 -0.29 18.83 -3.22
N ARG A 184 -0.71 19.64 -2.25
CA ARG A 184 -1.94 20.44 -2.31
C ARG A 184 -1.85 21.64 -3.24
N ALA A 185 -0.70 22.29 -3.30
CA ALA A 185 -0.45 23.36 -4.26
C ALA A 185 -0.45 22.82 -5.71
N ALA A 186 0.09 21.61 -5.92
CA ALA A 186 0.18 20.98 -7.23
C ALA A 186 -1.10 20.27 -7.70
N SER A 187 -1.99 19.86 -6.78
CA SER A 187 -3.17 19.06 -7.12
C SER A 187 -4.38 19.39 -6.24
N PRO A 188 -5.53 19.74 -6.85
CA PRO A 188 -6.73 20.07 -6.10
C PRO A 188 -7.33 18.84 -5.43
N LYS A 189 -8.04 19.04 -4.32
CA LYS A 189 -8.63 17.96 -3.51
C LYS A 189 -9.57 17.03 -4.27
N ARG A 190 -10.20 17.53 -5.34
CA ARG A 190 -11.04 16.68 -6.18
C ARG A 190 -10.19 15.57 -6.79
N ASP A 191 -8.99 15.87 -7.25
CA ASP A 191 -8.12 14.99 -8.06
C ASP A 191 -7.26 14.07 -7.19
N LEU A 192 -6.85 14.57 -6.03
CA LEU A 192 -6.02 13.89 -5.05
C LEU A 192 -6.60 14.13 -3.65
N ALA A 193 -7.14 13.11 -2.98
CA ALA A 193 -7.74 13.28 -1.66
C ALA A 193 -6.68 13.41 -0.56
N ASP A 194 -7.04 14.00 0.58
CA ASP A 194 -6.11 14.21 1.71
C ASP A 194 -5.66 12.88 2.34
N ASP A 195 -6.52 11.86 2.31
CA ASP A 195 -6.17 10.51 2.72
C ASP A 195 -5.16 9.87 1.77
N ASP A 196 -5.33 10.00 0.45
CA ASP A 196 -4.39 9.43 -0.52
C ASP A 196 -2.95 9.97 -0.35
N ILE A 197 -2.81 11.27 0.00
CA ILE A 197 -1.49 11.85 0.32
C ILE A 197 -0.90 11.20 1.56
N LEU A 198 -1.69 11.07 2.62
CA LEU A 198 -1.22 10.50 3.89
C LEU A 198 -0.86 9.02 3.74
N ASP A 199 -1.59 8.30 2.91
CA ASP A 199 -1.39 6.88 2.63
C ASP A 199 -0.10 6.65 1.81
N ALA A 200 0.14 7.43 0.75
CA ALA A 200 1.44 7.42 0.05
C ALA A 200 2.60 7.86 0.97
N LEU A 201 2.39 8.91 1.77
CA LEU A 201 3.42 9.45 2.67
C LEU A 201 3.82 8.45 3.76
N VAL A 202 2.87 7.73 4.36
CA VAL A 202 3.21 6.69 5.35
C VAL A 202 3.96 5.53 4.70
N GLY A 203 3.65 5.20 3.44
CA GLY A 203 4.45 4.28 2.63
C GLY A 203 5.91 4.72 2.51
N ALA A 204 6.13 5.98 2.12
CA ALA A 204 7.48 6.52 1.94
C ALA A 204 8.29 6.57 3.25
N VAL A 205 7.65 6.98 4.36
CA VAL A 205 8.27 6.97 5.70
C VAL A 205 8.56 5.54 6.17
N THR A 206 7.68 4.58 5.89
CA THR A 206 7.92 3.18 6.22
C THR A 206 9.09 2.62 5.40
N ALA A 207 9.14 2.94 4.12
CA ALA A 207 10.19 2.55 3.20
C ALA A 207 11.56 3.13 3.56
N SER A 208 11.59 4.31 4.19
CA SER A 208 12.84 4.97 4.63
C SER A 208 13.48 4.37 5.88
N HIS A 209 12.85 3.33 6.48
CA HIS A 209 13.35 2.64 7.66
C HIS A 209 13.39 1.11 7.45
N PRO A 210 14.14 0.60 6.45
CA PRO A 210 14.15 -0.82 6.13
C PRO A 210 14.68 -1.70 7.27
N GLU A 211 15.46 -1.15 8.20
CA GLU A 211 15.95 -1.84 9.39
C GLU A 211 14.85 -2.29 10.36
N TYR A 212 13.65 -1.68 10.26
CA TYR A 212 12.48 -2.05 11.05
C TYR A 212 11.42 -2.80 10.24
N LEU A 213 11.69 -3.07 8.96
CA LEU A 213 10.69 -3.61 8.06
C LEU A 213 10.42 -5.08 8.36
N VAL A 214 9.15 -5.40 8.58
CA VAL A 214 8.65 -6.75 8.82
C VAL A 214 7.56 -7.08 7.80
N SER A 215 7.35 -8.38 7.57
CA SER A 215 6.36 -8.88 6.62
C SER A 215 5.22 -9.61 7.34
N LEU A 216 4.00 -9.48 6.81
CA LEU A 216 2.85 -10.30 7.12
C LEU A 216 2.52 -11.16 5.89
N PRO A 217 2.52 -12.50 5.98
CA PRO A 217 3.04 -13.29 7.10
C PRO A 217 4.57 -13.25 7.18
N ALA A 218 5.15 -13.63 8.32
CA ALA A 218 6.61 -13.74 8.46
C ALA A 218 7.22 -14.77 7.49
N ALA A 219 6.49 -15.86 7.22
CA ALA A 219 6.81 -16.83 6.18
C ALA A 219 5.93 -16.57 4.96
N THR A 220 6.45 -15.77 4.02
CA THR A 220 5.71 -15.30 2.84
C THR A 220 5.30 -16.44 1.91
N GLU A 221 4.14 -16.28 1.27
CA GLU A 221 3.70 -17.14 0.18
C GLU A 221 4.02 -16.48 -1.16
N ARG A 222 4.07 -17.29 -2.23
CA ARG A 222 4.15 -16.79 -3.60
C ARG A 222 2.91 -17.23 -4.38
N ASP A 223 2.48 -16.42 -5.33
CA ASP A 223 1.47 -16.83 -6.29
C ASP A 223 2.06 -17.69 -7.42
N GLU A 224 1.21 -18.10 -8.37
CA GLU A 224 1.60 -18.93 -9.51
C GLU A 224 2.59 -18.26 -10.47
N LEU A 225 2.74 -16.93 -10.39
CA LEU A 225 3.70 -16.15 -11.19
C LEU A 225 4.97 -15.83 -10.40
N GLY A 226 5.11 -16.36 -9.19
CA GLY A 226 6.26 -16.16 -8.32
C GLY A 226 6.25 -14.84 -7.55
N LEU A 227 5.18 -14.04 -7.62
CA LEU A 227 5.06 -12.78 -6.88
C LEU A 227 4.83 -13.07 -5.39
N THR A 228 5.59 -12.39 -4.53
CA THR A 228 5.46 -12.53 -3.08
C THR A 228 4.15 -11.91 -2.61
N MET A 229 3.29 -12.70 -1.97
CA MET A 229 2.07 -12.23 -1.29
C MET A 229 2.41 -11.85 0.14
N GLU A 230 2.60 -10.57 0.38
CA GLU A 230 2.95 -10.01 1.67
C GLU A 230 2.37 -8.61 1.88
N ILE A 231 2.21 -8.20 3.14
CA ILE A 231 2.00 -6.80 3.52
C ILE A 231 3.14 -6.41 4.44
N VAL A 232 3.93 -5.41 4.03
CA VAL A 232 5.09 -4.97 4.81
C VAL A 232 4.82 -3.69 5.56
N PHE A 233 5.42 -3.58 6.75
CA PHE A 233 5.30 -2.40 7.60
C PHE A 233 6.50 -2.29 8.55
N ALA A 234 6.71 -1.11 9.15
CA ALA A 234 7.78 -0.90 10.12
C ALA A 234 7.34 -1.34 11.53
N SER A 235 8.18 -2.11 12.24
CA SER A 235 7.98 -2.49 13.64
C SER A 235 9.23 -2.15 14.49
N PRO A 236 9.43 -0.88 14.86
CA PRO A 236 10.63 -0.45 15.59
C PRO A 236 10.85 -1.16 16.94
N GLY A 237 9.77 -1.63 17.58
CA GLY A 237 9.83 -2.35 18.86
C GLY A 237 10.27 -3.82 18.78
N LYS A 238 10.30 -4.44 17.59
CA LYS A 238 10.80 -5.82 17.42
C LYS A 238 12.30 -5.88 17.14
N ALA A 239 12.86 -4.84 16.53
CA ALA A 239 14.30 -4.80 16.20
C ALA A 239 15.20 -4.77 17.45
N SER A 240 14.69 -4.30 18.59
CA SER A 240 15.41 -4.29 19.87
C SER A 240 15.48 -5.65 20.58
N MET A 241 14.75 -6.68 20.13
CA MET A 241 14.80 -8.03 20.73
C MET A 241 15.80 -8.98 20.06
N ASN A 242 16.34 -8.62 18.88
CA ASN A 242 17.32 -9.43 18.15
C ASN A 242 18.76 -8.88 18.27
N ARG A 243 18.99 -7.91 19.18
CA ARG A 243 20.31 -7.31 19.45
C ARG A 243 20.77 -7.49 20.90
N SER A 244 20.20 -8.46 21.61
CA SER A 244 20.58 -8.83 22.99
C SER A 244 21.03 -10.27 23.04
#